data_AF-A0A6P2F866-F1
#
_entry.id   AF-A0A6P2F866-F1
#
_cell.length_a   1.000
_cell.length_b   1.000
_cell.length_c   1.000
_cell.angle_alpha   90.00
_cell.angle_beta   90.00
_cell.angle_gamma   90.00
#
_symmetry.space_group_name_H-M   'P 1'
#
loop_
_entity.id
_entity.type
_entity.pdbx_description
1 polymer ?
#
loop_
_entity_poly.entity_id
_entity_poly.type
_entity_poly.pdbx_seq_one_letter_code
_entity_poly.pdbx_strand_id
1 'polypeptide(L)' 'MKTKIAIANAGSAAALAKMLSITPGAISQWGEDMPDGRVWQLRVLRPEWFVEAEPVDAGALQERTG' A
#
# COMPACT_ATOMS: atom_id res chain seq x y z
N MET A 1 -5.32 -6.52 -1.62
CA MET A 1 -4.54 -5.69 -0.68
C MET A 1 -5.40 -5.47 0.57
N LYS A 2 -4.84 -5.64 1.77
CA LYS A 2 -5.60 -5.43 3.02
C LYS A 2 -5.95 -3.95 3.19
N THR A 3 -7.19 -3.66 3.57
CA THR A 3 -7.68 -2.28 3.76
C THR A 3 -6.83 -1.51 4.77
N LYS A 4 -6.42 -2.17 5.87
CA LYS A 4 -5.55 -1.58 6.89
C LYS A 4 -4.20 -1.13 6.34
N ILE A 5 -3.59 -1.89 5.43
CA ILE A 5 -2.31 -1.52 4.80
C ILE A 5 -2.49 -0.30 3.91
N ALA A 6 -3.58 -0.23 3.13
CA ALA A 6 -3.86 0.93 2.29
C ALA A 6 -4.08 2.20 3.13
N ILE A 7 -4.78 2.06 4.26
CA ILE A 7 -4.98 3.17 5.22
C ILE A 7 -3.65 3.62 5.82
N ALA A 8 -2.79 2.69 6.22
CA ALA A 8 -1.48 2.99 6.80
C ALA A 8 -0.57 3.70 5.78
N ASN A 9 -0.50 3.20 4.54
CA ASN A 9 0.28 3.83 3.47
C ASN A 9 -0.23 5.22 3.11
N ALA A 10 -1.55 5.45 3.18
CA ALA A 10 -2.15 6.77 3.01
C ALA A 10 -1.96 7.70 4.22
N GLY A 11 -1.54 7.18 5.37
CA GLY A 11 -1.45 7.86 6.66
C GLY A 11 -2.77 7.94 7.44
N SER A 12 -3.93 7.93 6.77
CA SER A 12 -5.24 7.82 7.43
C SER A 12 -6.34 7.39 6.46
N ALA A 13 -7.49 6.93 6.99
CA ALA A 13 -8.65 6.60 6.18
C ALA A 13 -9.19 7.84 5.45
N ALA A 14 -9.16 9.02 6.07
CA ALA A 14 -9.57 10.27 5.42
C ALA A 14 -8.65 10.64 4.24
N ALA A 15 -7.34 10.45 4.39
CA ALA A 15 -6.38 10.68 3.32
C ALA A 15 -6.57 9.69 2.16
N LEU A 16 -6.80 8.41 2.45
CA LEU A 16 -7.12 7.39 1.45
C LEU A 16 -8.42 7.73 0.71
N ALA A 17 -9.44 8.20 1.42
CA ALA A 17 -10.73 8.59 0.86
C ALA A 17 -10.57 9.76 -0.12
N LYS A 18 -9.82 10.78 0.29
CA LYS A 18 -9.49 11.94 -0.56
C LYS A 18 -8.74 11.52 -1.81
N MET A 19 -7.76 10.62 -1.69
CA MET A 19 -6.98 10.11 -2.82
C MET A 19 -7.85 9.37 -3.84
N LEU A 20 -8.80 8.56 -3.37
CA LEU A 20 -9.70 7.78 -4.21
C LEU A 20 -10.98 8.53 -4.62
N SER A 21 -11.12 9.80 -4.20
CA SER A 21 -12.31 10.64 -4.38
C SER A 21 -13.61 9.94 -3.94
N ILE A 22 -13.55 9.33 -2.76
CA ILE A 22 -14.69 8.69 -2.09
C ILE A 22 -14.88 9.26 -0.69
N THR A 23 -15.93 8.82 0.00
CA THR A 23 -16.15 9.18 1.40
C THR A 23 -15.37 8.26 2.35
N PRO A 24 -14.97 8.74 3.55
CA PRO A 24 -14.37 7.87 4.56
C PRO A 24 -15.27 6.70 4.97
N GLY A 25 -16.60 6.89 4.94
CA GLY A 25 -17.57 5.83 5.22
C GLY A 25 -17.51 4.67 4.22
N ALA A 26 -17.20 4.94 2.95
CA ALA A 26 -17.03 3.89 1.94
C ALA A 26 -15.84 2.97 2.26
N ILE A 27 -14.76 3.50 2.86
CA ILE A 27 -13.59 2.72 3.27
C ILE A 27 -13.95 1.77 4.41
N SER A 28 -14.72 2.26 5.39
CA SER A 28 -15.17 1.44 6.53
C SER A 28 -16.06 0.27 6.09
N GLN A 29 -16.72 0.37 4.94
CA GLN A 29 -17.57 -0.69 4.40
C GLN A 29 -16.79 -1.81 3.70
N TRP A 30 -15.52 -1.63 3.36
CA TRP A 30 -14.72 -2.65 2.66
C TRP A 30 -14.35 -3.84 3.54
N GLY A 31 -14.32 -3.67 4.86
CA GLY A 31 -13.91 -4.73 5.77
C GLY A 31 -12.41 -5.01 5.67
N GLU A 32 -12.03 -6.30 5.65
CA GLU A 32 -10.63 -6.72 5.72
C GLU A 32 -9.86 -6.45 4.42
N ASP A 33 -10.49 -6.69 3.28
CA ASP A 33 -9.88 -6.62 1.95
C ASP A 33 -10.51 -5.52 1.10
N MET A 34 -9.66 -4.76 0.43
CA MET A 34 -10.10 -3.68 -0.45
C MET A 34 -10.59 -4.26 -1.79
N PRO A 35 -11.70 -3.74 -2.37
CA PRO A 35 -12.20 -4.20 -3.66
C PRO A 35 -11.14 -4.10 -4.78
N ASP A 36 -11.07 -5.11 -5.65
CA ASP A 36 -10.02 -5.21 -6.69
C ASP A 36 -9.94 -3.97 -7.61
N GLY A 37 -11.08 -3.38 -7.95
CA GLY A 37 -11.11 -2.15 -8.74
C GLY A 37 -10.39 -0.97 -8.07
N ARG A 38 -10.45 -0.88 -6.73
CA ARG A 38 -9.71 0.14 -5.97
C ARG A 38 -8.24 -0.22 -5.85
N VAL A 39 -7.90 -1.51 -5.80
CA VAL A 39 -6.50 -1.96 -5.85
C VAL A 39 -5.86 -1.51 -7.17
N TRP A 40 -6.55 -1.73 -8.29
CA TRP A 40 -6.10 -1.27 -9.60
C TRP A 40 -5.93 0.24 -9.66
N GLN A 41 -6.89 1.00 -9.14
CA GLN A 41 -6.77 2.47 -9.08
C GLN A 41 -5.55 2.91 -8.26
N LEU A 42 -5.29 2.27 -7.11
CA LEU A 42 -4.09 2.56 -6.31
C LEU A 42 -2.80 2.17 -7.03
N ARG A 43 -2.77 1.09 -7.79
CA ARG A 43 -1.58 0.73 -8.61
C ARG A 43 -1.21 1.82 -9.61
N VAL A 44 -2.21 2.53 -10.14
CA VAL A 44 -2.00 3.66 -11.06
C VAL A 44 -1.56 4.93 -10.31
N LEU A 45 -2.16 5.22 -9.15
CA LEU A 45 -1.89 6.45 -8.39
C LEU A 45 -0.63 6.38 -7.51
N ARG A 46 -0.31 5.20 -7.00
CA ARG A 46 0.73 4.91 -6.01
C ARG A 46 1.40 3.57 -6.34
N PRO A 47 2.07 3.44 -7.50
CA PRO A 47 2.76 2.22 -7.87
C PRO A 47 3.80 1.80 -6.82
N GLU A 48 4.41 2.77 -6.12
CA GLU A 48 5.37 2.53 -5.04
C GLU A 48 4.82 1.70 -3.85
N TRP A 49 3.49 1.65 -3.66
CA TRP A 49 2.88 0.82 -2.61
C TRP A 49 2.80 -0.67 -2.99
N PHE A 50 3.09 -1.01 -4.24
CA PHE A 50 3.00 -2.36 -4.80
C PHE A 50 4.35 -2.90 -5.26
N VAL A 51 5.42 -2.13 -5.08
CA VAL A 51 6.77 -2.64 -5.27
C VAL A 51 7.04 -3.49 -4.04
N GLU A 52 7.10 -4.80 -4.23
CA GLU A 52 7.63 -5.70 -3.21
C GLU A 52 9.00 -5.13 -2.83
N ALA A 53 9.22 -4.91 -1.53
CA ALA A 53 10.53 -4.50 -1.07
C ALA A 53 11.50 -5.57 -1.55
N GLU A 54 12.23 -5.29 -2.63
CA GLU A 54 13.44 -6.03 -2.96
C GLU A 54 14.17 -6.12 -1.62
N PRO A 55 14.41 -7.33 -1.09
CA PRO A 55 15.26 -7.45 0.07
C PRO A 55 16.59 -6.84 -0.37
N VAL A 56 16.84 -5.61 0.05
CA VAL A 56 18.16 -5.04 -0.05
C VAL A 56 19.00 -6.00 0.77
N ASP A 57 19.71 -6.89 0.08
CA ASP A 57 20.55 -7.91 0.68
C ASP A 57 21.60 -7.20 1.53
N ALA A 58 21.24 -6.92 2.78
CA ALA A 58 22.14 -6.47 3.82
C ALA A 58 23.17 -7.56 4.18
N GLY A 59 23.11 -8.72 3.52
CA GLY A 59 24.08 -9.81 3.60
C GLY A 59 25.19 -9.81 2.54
N ALA A 60 25.12 -9.00 1.46
CA ALA A 60 26.07 -9.13 0.34
C ALA A 60 27.41 -8.39 0.51
N LEU A 61 27.68 -7.78 1.68
CA LEU A 61 28.95 -7.10 1.96
C LEU A 61 29.91 -7.85 2.91
N GLN A 62 29.56 -9.05 3.38
CA GLN A 62 30.39 -9.80 4.35
C GLN A 62 31.43 -10.74 3.71
N GLU A 63 31.61 -10.77 2.38
CA GLU A 63 32.53 -11.73 1.72
C GLU A 63 33.54 -11.07 0.75
N ARG A 64 34.01 -9.85 1.06
CA ARG A 64 35.12 -9.22 0.30
C ARG A 64 36.35 -8.87 1.15
N THR A 65 36.41 -9.40 2.37
CA THR A 65 37.59 -9.36 3.25
C THR A 65 37.72 -10.69 3.96
N GLY A 66 38.57 -11.57 3.42
CA GLY A 66 38.89 -12.89 3.96
C GLY A 66 39.83 -13.62 3.03
#